data_AF-A0A3D0DLT5-F1
#
_entry.id   AF-A0A3D0DLT5-F1
#
_cell.length_a   1.000
_cell.length_b   1.000
_cell.length_c   1.000
_cell.angle_alpha   90.00
_cell.angle_beta   90.00
_cell.angle_gamma   90.00
#
_symmetry.space_group_name_H-M   'P 1'
#
loop_
_entity.id
_entity.type
_entity.pdbx_description
1 polymer ?
#
loop_
_entity_poly.entity_id
_entity_poly.type
_entity_poly.pdbx_seq_one_letter_code
_entity_poly.pdbx_strand_id
1 'polypeptide(L)'
;MGSPAEEKQKIIDMMNQTLNNIEVMRRELSAKLDKENDENQAFEIKKELSRLESQATTVKGARDDFEQQYAKLKTEEERKKFERIVKMAIIVGITSESLRVAWEKQKQLEADRDAALRERETLRRERFEKAVDRIFATMTLRYVTRDMIEDIKNNKKFKEMAEYDPDRLNREEKVKQDEYTNMMSRKFRRYSVKMSGNFEQDEEKLRKILETEKSGYEKALPVLKDFIEKKLDSLGTEADKEFFITLLKDMQEINDITKKLNMEFITKESDFIKGNGFTKEIYEKEQSIKNRLAEKEVHALQEVMSEYEKGNTTDNKKADVYQTVLLLKGHVTPQVDEDEVLYKQNEFRKETECWQVYQRLPEGSVASVVSVSEKNKNELRAWAKINRLTRITKYEDRTTLLGCLCDWSRDNTQSIMDSIKKKNKYSANEKNIIKEKFASLVLFQLVYDEQKLGFDPQPFTAMVTKNNVFSKKEMLNILAKNIALTPEFDKAFNKYMKGGNYRDNCIKFLAEDAEKQLAKTIEKNVPNMLESLDKVKNLNSSKTVKENNTKRALKK
;
A
#
# COMPACT_ATOMS: atom_id res chain seq x y z
N MET A 1 9.45 81.79 -31.92
CA MET A 1 10.55 81.60 -30.95
C MET A 1 10.39 82.69 -29.90
N GLY A 2 10.33 82.35 -28.61
CA GLY A 2 10.11 83.32 -27.54
C GLY A 2 11.35 84.20 -27.34
N SER A 3 11.19 85.35 -26.68
CA SER A 3 12.35 86.20 -26.38
C SER A 3 13.26 85.52 -25.34
N PRO A 4 14.59 85.78 -25.34
CA PRO A 4 15.52 85.24 -24.32
C PRO A 4 15.08 85.50 -22.87
N ALA A 5 14.35 86.59 -22.62
CA ALA A 5 13.79 86.89 -21.30
C ALA A 5 12.65 85.91 -20.91
N GLU A 6 11.82 85.50 -21.86
CA GLU A 6 10.74 84.52 -21.65
C GLU A 6 11.30 83.11 -21.43
N GLU A 7 12.39 82.76 -22.11
CA GLU A 7 13.03 81.44 -21.97
C GLU A 7 13.83 81.30 -20.66
N LYS A 8 14.52 82.37 -20.24
CA LYS A 8 15.11 82.48 -18.89
C LYS A 8 14.05 82.27 -17.81
N GLN A 9 12.91 82.95 -17.93
CA GLN A 9 11.82 82.85 -16.96
C GLN A 9 11.29 81.42 -16.86
N LYS A 10 11.10 80.72 -17.98
CA LYS A 10 10.66 79.31 -17.98
C LYS A 10 11.63 78.38 -17.26
N ILE A 11 12.95 78.60 -17.34
CA ILE A 11 13.94 77.77 -16.64
C ILE A 11 13.87 78.02 -15.13
N ILE A 12 13.74 79.28 -14.73
CA ILE A 12 13.56 79.66 -13.34
C ILE A 12 12.23 79.09 -12.80
N ASP A 13 11.16 79.13 -13.58
CA ASP A 13 9.87 78.56 -13.22
C ASP A 13 9.96 77.03 -13.05
N MET A 14 10.71 76.33 -13.91
CA MET A 14 10.97 74.90 -13.76
C MET A 14 11.78 74.58 -12.49
N MET A 15 12.80 75.37 -12.18
CA MET A 15 13.59 75.22 -10.94
C MET A 15 12.72 75.49 -9.71
N ASN A 16 11.88 76.53 -9.74
CA ASN A 16 10.95 76.87 -8.68
C ASN A 16 9.84 75.80 -8.51
N GLN A 17 9.34 75.25 -9.60
CA GLN A 17 8.39 74.13 -9.56
C GLN A 17 9.04 72.88 -8.94
N THR A 18 10.30 72.62 -9.24
CA THR A 18 11.08 71.54 -8.62
C THR A 18 11.29 71.77 -7.12
N LEU A 19 11.64 73.00 -6.72
CA LEU A 19 11.71 73.39 -5.31
C LEU A 19 10.38 73.21 -4.58
N ASN A 20 9.27 73.65 -5.20
CA ASN A 20 7.93 73.51 -4.63
C ASN A 20 7.54 72.04 -4.45
N ASN A 21 7.85 71.18 -5.43
CA ASN A 21 7.61 69.74 -5.32
C ASN A 21 8.44 69.11 -4.18
N ILE A 22 9.72 69.50 -4.04
CA ILE A 22 10.56 69.06 -2.93
C ILE A 22 9.99 69.53 -1.58
N GLU A 23 9.50 70.77 -1.49
CA GLU A 23 8.87 71.30 -0.28
C GLU A 23 7.57 70.57 0.10
N VAL A 24 6.72 70.27 -0.88
CA VAL A 24 5.48 69.50 -0.65
C VAL A 24 5.83 68.11 -0.09
N MET A 25 6.77 67.41 -0.71
CA MET A 25 7.23 66.09 -0.22
C MET A 25 7.86 66.18 1.19
N ARG A 26 8.65 67.22 1.47
CA ARG A 26 9.18 67.46 2.83
C ARG A 26 8.07 67.64 3.84
N ARG A 27 7.03 68.42 3.54
CA ARG A 27 5.89 68.63 4.45
C ARG A 27 5.14 67.32 4.71
N GLU A 28 4.91 66.52 3.69
CA GLU A 28 4.26 65.22 3.83
C GLU A 28 5.08 64.24 4.67
N LEU A 29 6.40 64.16 4.44
CA LEU A 29 7.29 63.27 5.20
C LEU A 29 7.49 63.75 6.64
N SER A 30 7.60 65.06 6.89
CA SER A 30 7.62 65.61 8.26
C SER A 30 6.32 65.28 9.00
N ALA A 31 5.17 65.45 8.35
CA ALA A 31 3.88 65.12 8.97
C ALA A 31 3.69 63.60 9.21
N LYS A 32 4.35 62.75 8.43
CA LYS A 32 4.43 61.30 8.69
C LYS A 32 5.37 60.98 9.84
N LEU A 33 6.54 61.63 9.90
CA LEU A 33 7.50 61.47 10.99
C LEU A 33 6.89 61.80 12.35
N ASP A 34 6.08 62.86 12.42
CA ASP A 34 5.38 63.29 13.64
C ASP A 34 4.33 62.28 14.13
N LYS A 35 3.94 61.32 13.29
CA LYS A 35 2.92 60.30 13.57
C LYS A 35 3.49 58.88 13.64
N GLU A 36 4.79 58.70 13.37
CA GLU A 36 5.42 57.38 13.27
C GLU A 36 5.97 56.93 14.63
N ASN A 37 5.61 55.72 15.05
CA ASN A 37 6.00 55.16 16.35
C ASN A 37 7.05 54.06 16.23
N ASP A 38 7.32 53.57 15.01
CA ASP A 38 8.40 52.62 14.73
C ASP A 38 9.74 53.37 14.55
N GLU A 39 10.73 53.10 15.41
CA GLU A 39 12.03 53.76 15.40
C GLU A 39 12.81 53.55 14.09
N ASN A 40 12.67 52.40 13.43
CA ASN A 40 13.36 52.12 12.17
C ASN A 40 12.70 52.89 11.02
N GLN A 41 11.37 52.98 11.01
CA GLN A 41 10.66 53.78 10.01
C GLN A 41 10.89 55.28 10.21
N ALA A 42 10.93 55.74 11.45
CA ALA A 42 11.28 57.13 11.79
C ALA A 42 12.71 57.49 11.36
N PHE A 43 13.67 56.57 11.50
CA PHE A 43 15.05 56.76 11.03
C PHE A 43 15.13 56.91 9.50
N GLU A 44 14.45 56.03 8.75
CA GLU A 44 14.42 56.12 7.29
C GLU A 44 13.73 57.40 6.78
N ILE A 45 12.64 57.83 7.43
CA ILE A 45 11.97 59.10 7.10
C ILE A 45 12.91 60.30 7.36
N LYS A 46 13.66 60.32 8.47
CA LYS A 46 14.65 61.38 8.75
C LYS A 46 15.77 61.44 7.71
N LYS A 47 16.28 60.27 7.30
CA LYS A 47 17.32 60.16 6.28
C LYS A 47 16.84 60.71 4.93
N GLU A 48 15.60 60.41 4.54
CA GLU A 48 15.01 60.94 3.32
C GLU A 48 14.73 62.45 3.42
N LEU A 49 14.30 62.95 4.58
CA LEU A 49 14.15 64.40 4.82
C LEU A 49 15.47 65.16 4.68
N SER A 50 16.57 64.65 5.24
CA SER A 50 17.90 65.26 5.08
C SER A 50 18.38 65.26 3.62
N ARG A 51 18.03 64.21 2.86
CA ARG A 51 18.34 64.14 1.44
C ARG A 51 17.54 65.14 0.60
N LEU A 52 16.25 65.27 0.87
CA LEU A 52 15.40 66.29 0.23
C LEU A 52 15.88 67.72 0.54
N GLU A 53 16.39 67.96 1.74
CA GLU A 53 17.00 69.24 2.13
C GLU A 53 18.30 69.54 1.37
N SER A 54 19.17 68.55 1.21
CA SER A 54 20.38 68.66 0.38
C SER A 54 20.04 68.93 -1.10
N GLN A 55 19.01 68.27 -1.63
CA GLN A 55 18.52 68.50 -2.99
C GLN A 55 17.93 69.91 -3.16
N ALA A 56 17.11 70.38 -2.21
CA ALA A 56 16.58 71.75 -2.23
C ALA A 56 17.70 72.80 -2.22
N THR A 57 18.73 72.57 -1.39
CA THR A 57 19.90 73.44 -1.30
C THR A 57 20.68 73.48 -2.61
N THR A 58 20.89 72.32 -3.24
CA THR A 58 21.56 72.20 -4.54
C THR A 58 20.78 72.90 -5.65
N VAL A 59 19.45 72.71 -5.73
CA VAL A 59 18.60 73.35 -6.74
C VAL A 59 18.58 74.87 -6.54
N LYS A 60 18.53 75.34 -5.30
CA LYS A 60 18.59 76.77 -4.98
C LYS A 60 19.95 77.38 -5.38
N GLY A 61 21.05 76.73 -5.02
CA GLY A 61 22.40 77.16 -5.44
C GLY A 61 22.57 77.17 -6.96
N ALA A 62 22.07 76.14 -7.65
CA ALA A 62 22.11 76.07 -9.12
C ALA A 62 21.24 77.16 -9.78
N ARG A 63 20.12 77.56 -9.17
CA ARG A 63 19.30 78.69 -9.64
C ARG A 63 20.07 80.01 -9.51
N ASP A 64 20.67 80.24 -8.34
CA ASP A 64 21.43 81.47 -8.07
C ASP A 64 22.67 81.56 -8.99
N ASP A 65 23.38 80.45 -9.20
CA ASP A 65 24.51 80.36 -10.13
C ASP A 65 24.06 80.52 -11.59
N PHE A 66 22.91 79.96 -11.97
CA PHE A 66 22.32 80.17 -13.30
C PHE A 66 22.01 81.65 -13.52
N GLU A 67 21.36 82.32 -12.58
CA GLU A 67 21.07 83.75 -12.66
C GLU A 67 22.34 84.59 -12.80
N GLN A 68 23.39 84.28 -12.02
CA GLN A 68 24.68 84.97 -12.08
C GLN A 68 25.46 84.71 -13.37
N GLN A 69 25.50 83.47 -13.86
CA GLN A 69 26.21 83.13 -15.09
C GLN A 69 25.47 83.64 -16.32
N TYR A 70 24.13 83.58 -16.34
CA TYR A 70 23.31 84.13 -17.41
C TYR A 70 23.50 85.64 -17.57
N ALA A 71 23.65 86.37 -16.46
CA ALA A 71 23.93 87.80 -16.46
C ALA A 71 25.30 88.17 -17.04
N LYS A 72 26.27 87.24 -17.02
CA LYS A 72 27.64 87.44 -17.54
C LYS A 72 27.77 87.19 -19.04
N LEU A 73 26.78 86.54 -19.68
CA LEU A 73 26.81 86.21 -21.11
C LEU A 73 26.40 87.43 -21.95
N LYS A 74 27.26 87.80 -22.91
CA LYS A 74 27.12 89.02 -23.72
C LYS A 74 26.43 88.81 -25.06
N THR A 75 26.44 87.59 -25.60
CA THR A 75 25.82 87.27 -26.90
C THR A 75 24.63 86.33 -26.77
N GLU A 76 23.68 86.42 -27.70
CA GLU A 76 22.43 85.66 -27.65
C GLU A 76 22.63 84.16 -27.97
N GLU A 77 23.63 83.81 -28.78
CA GLU A 77 24.01 82.42 -29.06
C GLU A 77 24.60 81.71 -27.84
N GLU A 78 25.44 82.40 -27.06
CA GLU A 78 26.02 81.85 -25.82
C GLU A 78 24.94 81.59 -24.77
N ARG A 79 23.96 82.50 -24.65
CA ARG A 79 22.79 82.33 -23.77
C ARG A 79 21.98 81.10 -24.13
N LYS A 80 21.64 80.92 -25.41
CA LYS A 80 20.87 79.73 -25.87
C LYS A 80 21.62 78.42 -25.66
N LYS A 81 22.95 78.40 -25.87
CA LYS A 81 23.77 77.20 -25.66
C LYS A 81 23.85 76.81 -24.18
N PHE A 82 24.02 77.80 -23.30
CA PHE A 82 24.06 77.59 -21.85
C PHE A 82 22.71 77.08 -21.31
N GLU A 83 21.60 77.69 -21.73
CA GLU A 83 20.24 77.27 -21.35
C GLU A 83 19.95 75.79 -21.71
N ARG A 84 20.43 75.33 -22.88
CA ARG A 84 20.23 73.94 -23.32
C ARG A 84 21.00 72.94 -22.46
N ILE A 85 22.21 73.28 -22.05
CA ILE A 85 23.06 72.43 -21.18
C ILE A 85 22.42 72.30 -19.80
N VAL A 86 21.92 73.40 -19.22
CA VAL A 86 21.28 73.40 -17.91
C VAL A 86 19.97 72.61 -17.91
N LYS A 87 19.11 72.78 -18.93
CA LYS A 87 17.89 71.95 -19.09
C LYS A 87 18.23 70.46 -19.16
N MET A 88 19.27 70.10 -19.90
CA MET A 88 19.68 68.70 -20.04
C MET A 88 20.22 68.12 -18.73
N ALA A 89 21.01 68.89 -17.98
CA ALA A 89 21.53 68.48 -16.67
C ALA A 89 20.42 68.24 -15.63
N ILE A 90 19.41 69.12 -15.58
CA ILE A 90 18.24 68.97 -14.69
C ILE A 90 17.44 67.70 -15.03
N ILE A 91 17.19 67.44 -16.32
CA ILE A 91 16.46 66.25 -16.77
C ILE A 91 17.23 64.97 -16.43
N VAL A 92 18.55 64.94 -16.65
CA VAL A 92 19.41 63.79 -16.32
C VAL A 92 19.49 63.54 -14.80
N GLY A 93 19.58 64.61 -14.00
CA GLY A 93 19.57 64.52 -12.54
C GLY A 93 18.28 63.91 -11.99
N ILE A 94 17.12 64.43 -12.43
CA ILE A 94 15.79 63.95 -12.02
C ILE A 94 15.56 62.49 -12.45
N THR A 95 16.00 62.11 -13.65
CA THR A 95 15.82 60.73 -14.15
C THR A 95 16.77 59.73 -13.47
N SER A 96 18.00 60.10 -13.12
CA SER A 96 18.91 59.19 -12.41
C SER A 96 18.45 58.93 -10.96
N GLU A 97 17.90 59.94 -10.29
CA GLU A 97 17.43 59.82 -8.91
C GLU A 97 16.12 59.03 -8.83
N SER A 98 15.21 59.20 -9.80
CA SER A 98 14.00 58.38 -9.88
C SER A 98 14.31 56.91 -10.18
N LEU A 99 15.31 56.63 -11.03
CA LEU A 99 15.83 55.28 -11.27
C LEU A 99 16.46 54.67 -10.01
N ARG A 100 17.24 55.45 -9.24
CA ARG A 100 17.85 54.96 -8.00
C ARG A 100 16.81 54.64 -6.93
N VAL A 101 15.84 55.53 -6.71
CA VAL A 101 14.74 55.31 -5.74
C VAL A 101 13.89 54.11 -6.15
N ALA A 102 13.61 53.93 -7.44
CA ALA A 102 12.90 52.76 -7.95
C ALA A 102 13.70 51.46 -7.70
N TRP A 103 15.02 51.49 -7.91
CA TRP A 103 15.90 50.34 -7.68
C TRP A 103 16.03 49.99 -6.19
N GLU A 104 16.16 50.97 -5.30
CA GLU A 104 16.17 50.76 -3.85
C GLU A 104 14.85 50.17 -3.35
N LYS A 105 13.70 50.67 -3.84
CA LYS A 105 12.38 50.08 -3.54
C LYS A 105 12.25 48.65 -4.06
N GLN A 106 12.76 48.37 -5.25
CA GLN A 106 12.73 47.02 -5.82
C GLN A 106 13.58 46.04 -5.00
N LYS A 107 14.77 46.47 -4.59
CA LYS A 107 15.66 45.67 -3.72
C LYS A 107 15.03 45.38 -2.36
N GLN A 108 14.31 46.34 -1.78
CA GLN A 108 13.60 46.17 -0.53
C GLN A 108 12.41 45.19 -0.67
N LEU A 109 11.63 45.32 -1.75
CA LEU A 109 10.54 44.38 -2.08
C LEU A 109 11.03 42.95 -2.31
N GLU A 110 12.21 42.76 -2.92
CA GLU A 110 12.83 41.43 -3.08
C GLU A 110 13.28 40.86 -1.73
N ALA A 111 13.91 41.67 -0.87
CA ALA A 111 14.30 41.25 0.47
C ALA A 111 13.09 40.85 1.35
N ASP A 112 11.99 41.61 1.29
CA ASP A 112 10.75 41.30 2.01
C ASP A 112 10.09 40.01 1.51
N ARG A 113 10.13 39.77 0.19
CA ARG A 113 9.65 38.50 -0.41
C ARG A 113 10.47 37.31 0.05
N ASP A 114 11.79 37.44 0.06
CA ASP A 114 12.70 36.38 0.51
C ASP A 114 12.52 36.09 2.01
N ALA A 115 12.35 37.12 2.84
CA ALA A 115 12.08 36.97 4.26
C ALA A 115 10.75 36.23 4.50
N ALA A 116 9.68 36.64 3.80
CA ALA A 116 8.38 35.98 3.89
C ALA A 116 8.41 34.52 3.41
N LEU A 117 9.21 34.20 2.37
CA LEU A 117 9.40 32.83 1.91
C LEU A 117 10.11 31.97 2.98
N ARG A 118 11.19 32.48 3.60
CA ARG A 118 11.91 31.77 4.67
C ARG A 118 11.02 31.56 5.89
N GLU A 119 10.27 32.57 6.31
CA GLU A 119 9.35 32.45 7.45
C GLU A 119 8.30 31.35 7.17
N ARG A 120 7.75 31.32 5.95
CA ARG A 120 6.81 30.29 5.52
C ARG A 120 7.43 28.89 5.51
N GLU A 121 8.67 28.73 5.07
CA GLU A 121 9.39 27.45 5.12
C GLU A 121 9.68 27.00 6.55
N THR A 122 10.07 27.94 7.41
CA THR A 122 10.37 27.68 8.83
C THR A 122 9.11 27.21 9.56
N LEU A 123 7.99 27.92 9.37
CA LEU A 123 6.68 27.52 9.87
C LEU A 123 6.23 26.14 9.33
N ARG A 124 6.55 25.81 8.07
CA ARG A 124 6.23 24.50 7.50
C ARG A 124 7.04 23.39 8.17
N ARG A 125 8.35 23.60 8.39
CA ARG A 125 9.21 22.64 9.10
C ARG A 125 8.78 22.45 10.55
N GLU A 126 8.51 23.53 11.27
CA GLU A 126 8.01 23.44 12.65
C GLU A 126 6.67 22.70 12.76
N ARG A 127 5.75 22.93 11.81
CA ARG A 127 4.48 22.19 11.75
C ARG A 127 4.70 20.71 11.45
N PHE A 128 5.68 20.39 10.60
CA PHE A 128 6.05 19.02 10.29
C PHE A 128 6.61 18.30 11.52
N GLU A 129 7.60 18.89 12.19
CA GLU A 129 8.19 18.32 13.41
C GLU A 129 7.14 18.14 14.53
N LYS A 130 6.29 19.16 14.76
CA LYS A 130 5.18 19.04 15.73
C LYS A 130 4.20 17.91 15.38
N ALA A 131 3.98 17.64 14.10
CA ALA A 131 3.14 16.52 13.68
C ALA A 131 3.83 15.17 13.94
N VAL A 132 5.13 15.07 13.65
CA VAL A 132 5.95 13.89 13.97
C VAL A 132 5.92 13.61 15.48
N ASP A 133 6.20 14.62 16.30
CA ASP A 133 6.14 14.52 17.76
C ASP A 133 4.78 14.02 18.24
N ARG A 134 3.70 14.58 17.69
CA ARG A 134 2.33 14.18 18.04
C ARG A 134 2.05 12.72 17.66
N ILE A 135 2.52 12.26 16.50
CA ILE A 135 2.35 10.87 16.06
C ILE A 135 2.97 9.91 17.09
N PHE A 136 4.25 10.10 17.43
CA PHE A 136 4.94 9.21 18.37
C PHE A 136 4.50 9.37 19.83
N ALA A 137 3.89 10.50 20.19
CA ALA A 137 3.29 10.67 21.52
C ALA A 137 1.90 10.00 21.65
N THR A 138 1.19 9.79 20.53
CA THR A 138 -0.22 9.33 20.57
C THR A 138 -0.44 7.93 20.00
N MET A 139 0.46 7.44 19.15
CA MET A 139 0.38 6.12 18.55
C MET A 139 1.35 5.15 19.22
N THR A 140 0.87 3.96 19.55
CA THR A 140 1.73 2.82 19.92
C THR A 140 2.23 2.17 18.63
N LEU A 141 3.44 2.52 18.20
CA LEU A 141 4.10 1.97 17.01
C LEU A 141 5.13 0.93 17.45
N ARG A 142 5.07 -0.28 16.88
CA ARG A 142 6.01 -1.38 17.19
C ARG A 142 7.18 -1.45 16.20
N TYR A 143 6.95 -1.07 14.96
CA TYR A 143 7.88 -1.28 13.85
C TYR A 143 8.44 0.02 13.26
N VAL A 144 7.78 1.15 13.52
CA VAL A 144 8.14 2.44 12.97
C VAL A 144 8.83 3.31 14.01
N THR A 145 9.98 3.87 13.63
CA THR A 145 10.80 4.77 14.45
C THR A 145 10.93 6.14 13.78
N ARG A 146 11.38 7.16 14.54
CA ARG A 146 11.44 8.56 14.06
C ARG A 146 12.35 8.75 12.84
N ASP A 147 13.43 7.99 12.75
CA ASP A 147 14.38 8.00 11.63
C ASP A 147 13.74 7.53 10.31
N MET A 148 12.65 6.75 10.37
CA MET A 148 11.94 6.26 9.17
C MET A 148 11.00 7.30 8.55
N ILE A 149 10.82 8.48 9.17
CA ILE A 149 9.80 9.45 8.74
C ILE A 149 10.06 9.99 7.33
N GLU A 150 11.31 10.26 6.97
CA GLU A 150 11.63 10.78 5.64
C GLU A 150 11.42 9.72 4.55
N ASP A 151 11.73 8.45 4.85
CA ASP A 151 11.48 7.32 3.96
C ASP A 151 9.98 7.09 3.75
N ILE A 152 9.20 7.17 4.83
CA ILE A 152 7.73 7.05 4.79
C ILE A 152 7.15 8.16 3.92
N LYS A 153 7.57 9.42 4.17
CA LYS A 153 7.12 10.60 3.43
C LYS A 153 7.41 10.49 1.93
N ASN A 154 8.59 10.00 1.56
CA ASN A 154 9.01 9.92 0.17
C ASN A 154 8.60 8.62 -0.53
N ASN A 155 7.91 7.72 0.18
CA ASN A 155 7.49 6.43 -0.36
C ASN A 155 6.52 6.58 -1.54
N LYS A 156 6.95 6.12 -2.71
CA LYS A 156 6.15 6.18 -3.95
C LYS A 156 4.86 5.36 -3.85
N LYS A 157 4.89 4.19 -3.22
CA LYS A 157 3.71 3.32 -3.04
C LYS A 157 2.64 4.02 -2.19
N PHE A 158 3.03 4.73 -1.14
CA PHE A 158 2.09 5.48 -0.31
C PHE A 158 1.51 6.70 -1.02
N LYS A 159 2.30 7.40 -1.84
CA LYS A 159 1.79 8.47 -2.70
C LYS A 159 0.72 7.94 -3.68
N GLU A 160 1.01 6.83 -4.36
CA GLU A 160 0.05 6.16 -5.25
C GLU A 160 -1.21 5.68 -4.51
N MET A 161 -1.05 5.09 -3.31
CA MET A 161 -2.19 4.69 -2.49
C MET A 161 -3.05 5.88 -2.06
N ALA A 162 -2.45 6.99 -1.66
CA ALA A 162 -3.19 8.19 -1.26
C ALA A 162 -4.03 8.77 -2.41
N GLU A 163 -3.51 8.72 -3.63
CA GLU A 163 -4.17 9.29 -4.80
C GLU A 163 -5.26 8.37 -5.38
N TYR A 164 -5.01 7.06 -5.44
CA TYR A 164 -5.86 6.13 -6.19
C TYR A 164 -6.60 5.11 -5.32
N ASP A 165 -6.01 4.68 -4.20
CA ASP A 165 -6.48 3.51 -3.46
C ASP A 165 -6.08 3.51 -1.97
N PRO A 166 -6.68 4.39 -1.15
CA PRO A 166 -6.27 4.56 0.25
C PRO A 166 -6.61 3.36 1.14
N ASP A 167 -7.57 2.53 0.70
CA ASP A 167 -8.05 1.33 1.41
C ASP A 167 -7.32 0.06 0.98
N ARG A 168 -6.23 0.17 0.23
CA ARG A 168 -5.47 -0.98 -0.27
C ARG A 168 -5.07 -1.94 0.85
N LEU A 169 -4.45 -1.43 1.91
CA LEU A 169 -3.97 -2.26 3.03
C LEU A 169 -5.15 -2.91 3.78
N ASN A 170 -6.25 -2.20 4.00
CA ASN A 170 -7.46 -2.78 4.60
C ASN A 170 -7.99 -3.99 3.80
N ARG A 171 -7.83 -3.99 2.47
CA ARG A 171 -8.21 -5.15 1.63
C ARG A 171 -7.15 -6.25 1.64
N GLU A 172 -5.88 -5.89 1.61
CA GLU A 172 -4.77 -6.85 1.69
C GLU A 172 -4.75 -7.57 3.04
N GLU A 173 -5.20 -6.93 4.13
CA GLU A 173 -5.30 -7.53 5.46
C GLU A 173 -6.16 -8.80 5.46
N LYS A 174 -7.30 -8.79 4.75
CA LYS A 174 -8.16 -9.98 4.62
C LYS A 174 -7.43 -11.13 3.93
N VAL A 175 -6.62 -10.82 2.91
CA VAL A 175 -5.81 -11.82 2.20
C VAL A 175 -4.73 -12.38 3.13
N LYS A 176 -4.09 -11.53 3.94
CA LYS A 176 -3.12 -11.96 4.95
C LYS A 176 -3.75 -12.82 6.04
N GLN A 177 -4.98 -12.50 6.45
CA GLN A 177 -5.74 -13.28 7.41
C GLN A 177 -6.11 -14.65 6.85
N ASP A 178 -6.50 -14.73 5.58
CA ASP A 178 -6.78 -16.00 4.90
C ASP A 178 -5.49 -16.86 4.76
N GLU A 179 -4.34 -16.24 4.42
CA GLU A 179 -3.03 -16.92 4.39
C GLU A 179 -2.65 -17.48 5.78
N TYR A 180 -2.85 -16.69 6.84
CA TYR A 180 -2.62 -17.10 8.23
C TYR A 180 -3.58 -18.23 8.66
N THR A 181 -4.85 -18.14 8.27
CA THR A 181 -5.86 -19.18 8.54
C THR A 181 -5.49 -20.52 7.88
N ASN A 182 -4.95 -20.48 6.66
CA ASN A 182 -4.46 -21.68 5.98
C ASN A 182 -3.25 -22.30 6.69
N MET A 183 -2.34 -21.46 7.20
CA MET A 183 -1.24 -21.92 8.07
C MET A 183 -1.78 -22.62 9.32
N MET A 184 -2.73 -22.00 10.04
CA MET A 184 -3.39 -22.61 11.21
C MET A 184 -4.04 -23.96 10.86
N SER A 185 -4.78 -24.02 9.74
CA SER A 185 -5.43 -25.26 9.28
C SER A 185 -4.43 -26.39 9.04
N ARG A 186 -3.29 -26.11 8.40
CA ARG A 186 -2.22 -27.12 8.20
C ARG A 186 -1.66 -27.61 9.53
N LYS A 187 -1.42 -26.70 10.48
CA LYS A 187 -0.93 -27.05 11.83
C LYS A 187 -1.95 -27.88 12.60
N PHE A 188 -3.21 -27.48 12.58
CA PHE A 188 -4.30 -28.18 13.24
C PHE A 188 -4.50 -29.59 12.71
N ARG A 189 -4.36 -29.79 11.39
CA ARG A 189 -4.40 -31.13 10.79
C ARG A 189 -3.30 -32.03 11.33
N ARG A 190 -2.08 -31.51 11.54
CA ARG A 190 -0.95 -32.27 12.12
C ARG A 190 -1.21 -32.69 13.57
N TYR A 191 -1.95 -31.88 14.31
CA TYR A 191 -2.30 -32.13 15.71
C TYR A 191 -3.74 -32.64 15.91
N SER A 192 -4.41 -33.05 14.83
CA SER A 192 -5.80 -33.54 14.86
C SER A 192 -6.81 -32.60 15.55
N VAL A 193 -6.57 -31.29 15.49
CA VAL A 193 -7.47 -30.25 15.99
C VAL A 193 -8.42 -29.79 14.87
N LYS A 194 -9.70 -29.55 15.20
CA LYS A 194 -10.68 -29.02 14.23
C LYS A 194 -10.68 -27.49 14.20
N MET A 195 -10.82 -26.91 13.01
CA MET A 195 -11.12 -25.48 12.83
C MET A 195 -12.51 -25.17 13.39
N SER A 196 -12.67 -24.02 14.06
CA SER A 196 -13.98 -23.52 14.51
C SER A 196 -14.70 -22.71 13.44
N GLY A 197 -13.95 -22.16 12.47
CA GLY A 197 -14.49 -21.21 11.50
C GLY A 197 -14.64 -19.79 12.06
N ASN A 198 -14.18 -19.54 13.29
CA ASN A 198 -13.99 -18.21 13.86
C ASN A 198 -12.49 -17.97 14.05
N PHE A 199 -11.98 -16.90 13.45
CA PHE A 199 -10.55 -16.61 13.44
C PHE A 199 -9.94 -16.47 14.83
N GLU A 200 -10.58 -15.72 15.74
CA GLU A 200 -10.07 -15.47 17.09
C GLU A 200 -10.06 -16.76 17.93
N GLN A 201 -11.10 -17.60 17.79
CA GLN A 201 -11.14 -18.91 18.45
C GLN A 201 -10.08 -19.86 17.92
N ASP A 202 -9.82 -19.84 16.62
CA ASP A 202 -8.76 -20.64 16.02
C ASP A 202 -7.37 -20.11 16.39
N GLU A 203 -7.18 -18.80 16.50
CA GLU A 203 -5.93 -18.23 17.01
C GLU A 203 -5.66 -18.63 18.47
N GLU A 204 -6.70 -18.67 19.32
CA GLU A 204 -6.60 -19.17 20.70
C GLU A 204 -6.25 -20.66 20.77
N LYS A 205 -6.82 -21.49 19.89
CA LYS A 205 -6.45 -22.91 19.78
C LYS A 205 -5.00 -23.08 19.34
N LEU A 206 -4.54 -22.27 18.38
CA LEU A 206 -3.14 -22.26 17.95
C LEU A 206 -2.22 -21.98 19.12
N ARG A 207 -2.57 -21.01 19.97
CA ARG A 207 -1.80 -20.70 21.17
C ARG A 207 -1.63 -21.90 22.09
N LYS A 208 -2.73 -22.59 22.41
CA LYS A 208 -2.71 -23.80 23.24
C LYS A 208 -1.84 -24.92 22.66
N ILE A 209 -1.83 -25.06 21.34
CA ILE A 209 -0.93 -26.01 20.67
C ILE A 209 0.54 -25.61 20.88
N LEU A 210 0.86 -24.33 20.70
CA LEU A 210 2.23 -23.83 20.87
C LEU A 210 2.73 -23.91 22.32
N GLU A 211 1.84 -23.90 23.31
CA GLU A 211 2.18 -24.12 24.73
C GLU A 211 2.66 -25.54 25.01
N THR A 212 2.12 -26.53 24.31
CA THR A 212 2.38 -27.96 24.60
C THR A 212 3.33 -28.60 23.61
N GLU A 213 3.36 -28.13 22.36
CA GLU A 213 4.06 -28.78 21.26
C GLU A 213 5.43 -28.17 20.98
N LYS A 214 6.41 -29.04 20.81
CA LYS A 214 7.75 -28.65 20.38
C LYS A 214 7.74 -28.13 18.94
N SER A 215 8.49 -27.05 18.69
CA SER A 215 8.73 -26.51 17.33
C SER A 215 9.46 -27.51 16.43
N GLY A 216 9.51 -27.25 15.12
CA GLY A 216 10.29 -28.07 14.19
C GLY A 216 11.78 -28.13 14.57
N TYR A 217 12.36 -26.99 14.97
CA TYR A 217 13.75 -26.94 15.41
C TYR A 217 13.97 -27.68 16.75
N GLU A 218 13.04 -27.57 17.70
CA GLU A 218 13.12 -28.32 18.97
C GLU A 218 13.05 -29.83 18.77
N LYS A 219 12.34 -30.29 17.74
CA LYS A 219 12.26 -31.71 17.34
C LYS A 219 13.53 -32.16 16.61
N ALA A 220 14.12 -31.29 15.79
CA ALA A 220 15.29 -31.61 14.97
C ALA A 220 16.63 -31.58 15.75
N LEU A 221 16.77 -30.68 16.72
CA LEU A 221 18.01 -30.51 17.48
C LEU A 221 18.48 -31.79 18.21
N PRO A 222 17.62 -32.57 18.90
CA PRO A 222 18.04 -33.84 19.50
C PRO A 222 18.56 -34.84 18.46
N VAL A 223 17.92 -34.92 17.29
CA VAL A 223 18.34 -35.81 16.20
C VAL A 223 19.73 -35.42 15.69
N LEU A 224 19.95 -34.12 15.47
CA LEU A 224 21.23 -33.60 14.99
C LEU A 224 22.35 -33.82 16.03
N LYS A 225 22.08 -33.56 17.31
CA LYS A 225 23.05 -33.79 18.40
C LYS A 225 23.42 -35.26 18.53
N ASP A 226 22.42 -36.14 18.55
CA ASP A 226 22.64 -37.59 18.65
C ASP A 226 23.48 -38.11 17.48
N PHE A 227 23.22 -37.61 16.27
CA PHE A 227 24.02 -37.93 15.10
C PHE A 227 25.46 -37.43 15.21
N ILE A 228 25.66 -36.18 15.63
CA ILE A 228 27.00 -35.59 15.83
C ILE A 228 27.81 -36.40 16.86
N GLU A 229 27.21 -36.70 18.01
CA GLU A 229 27.90 -37.33 19.14
C GLU A 229 28.19 -38.82 18.92
N LYS A 230 27.29 -39.55 18.25
CA LYS A 230 27.37 -41.02 18.18
C LYS A 230 27.84 -41.56 16.85
N LYS A 231 27.64 -40.81 15.77
CA LYS A 231 27.74 -41.33 14.40
C LYS A 231 28.71 -40.53 13.54
N LEU A 232 28.66 -39.20 13.61
CA LEU A 232 29.36 -38.31 12.68
C LEU A 232 30.87 -38.55 12.62
N ASP A 233 31.54 -38.80 13.76
CA ASP A 233 32.98 -39.06 13.78
C ASP A 233 33.39 -40.34 13.03
N SER A 234 32.50 -41.33 12.96
CA SER A 234 32.75 -42.63 12.32
C SER A 234 32.18 -42.77 10.91
N LEU A 235 31.24 -41.89 10.54
CA LEU A 235 30.45 -41.95 9.31
C LEU A 235 30.67 -40.76 8.37
N GLY A 236 31.03 -39.58 8.89
CA GLY A 236 31.13 -38.35 8.12
C GLY A 236 32.54 -38.04 7.61
N THR A 237 32.61 -37.41 6.45
CA THR A 237 33.81 -36.72 5.96
C THR A 237 34.08 -35.45 6.76
N GLU A 238 35.27 -34.84 6.61
CA GLU A 238 35.54 -33.53 7.25
C GLU A 238 34.57 -32.44 6.76
N ALA A 239 34.15 -32.49 5.50
CA ALA A 239 33.11 -31.60 4.98
C ALA A 239 31.73 -31.84 5.63
N ASP A 240 31.39 -33.09 5.94
CA ASP A 240 30.18 -33.41 6.70
C ASP A 240 30.25 -32.87 8.13
N LYS A 241 31.40 -33.03 8.79
CA LYS A 241 31.62 -32.54 10.14
C LYS A 241 31.43 -31.03 10.21
N GLU A 242 32.09 -30.29 9.33
CA GLU A 242 31.94 -28.83 9.24
C GLU A 242 30.48 -28.42 8.97
N PHE A 243 29.82 -29.11 8.03
CA PHE A 243 28.41 -28.87 7.72
C PHE A 243 27.50 -29.06 8.94
N PHE A 244 27.53 -30.22 9.59
CA PHE A 244 26.61 -30.55 10.68
C PHE A 244 26.90 -29.74 11.95
N ILE A 245 28.16 -29.41 12.23
CA ILE A 245 28.53 -28.53 13.36
C ILE A 245 28.01 -27.10 13.11
N THR A 246 28.17 -26.58 11.90
CA THR A 246 27.66 -25.24 11.53
C THR A 246 26.13 -25.22 11.56
N LEU A 247 25.50 -26.25 10.99
CA LEU A 247 24.06 -26.42 11.01
C LEU A 247 23.51 -26.48 12.44
N LEU A 248 24.20 -27.16 13.36
CA LEU A 248 23.79 -27.22 14.77
C LEU A 248 23.75 -25.83 15.40
N LYS A 249 24.79 -25.02 15.21
CA LYS A 249 24.84 -23.65 15.74
C LYS A 249 23.70 -22.80 15.18
N ASP A 250 23.50 -22.82 13.87
CA ASP A 250 22.45 -22.04 13.22
C ASP A 250 21.04 -22.47 13.67
N MET A 251 20.80 -23.78 13.79
CA MET A 251 19.53 -24.32 14.26
C MET A 251 19.28 -24.02 15.74
N GLN A 252 20.32 -23.97 16.58
CA GLN A 252 20.19 -23.58 17.99
C GLN A 252 19.79 -22.10 18.11
N GLU A 253 20.46 -21.23 17.36
CA GLU A 253 20.15 -19.80 17.37
C GLU A 253 18.71 -19.53 16.90
N ILE A 254 18.31 -20.13 15.76
CA ILE A 254 16.93 -20.01 15.27
C ILE A 254 15.94 -20.59 16.27
N ASN A 255 16.22 -21.75 16.86
CA ASN A 255 15.35 -22.34 17.88
C ASN A 255 15.10 -21.39 19.06
N ASP A 256 16.14 -20.72 19.55
CA ASP A 256 16.02 -19.80 20.69
C ASP A 256 15.19 -18.56 20.31
N ILE A 257 15.36 -18.06 19.07
CA ILE A 257 14.53 -17.00 18.50
C ILE A 257 13.07 -17.46 18.38
N THR A 258 12.80 -18.60 17.76
CA THR A 258 11.45 -19.16 17.58
C THR A 258 10.76 -19.35 18.93
N LYS A 259 11.48 -19.82 19.96
CA LYS A 259 10.95 -19.94 21.33
C LYS A 259 10.51 -18.60 21.89
N LYS A 260 11.35 -17.59 21.77
CA LYS A 260 11.02 -16.24 22.23
C LYS A 260 9.76 -15.73 21.53
N LEU A 261 9.68 -15.82 20.20
CA LEU A 261 8.54 -15.35 19.42
C LEU A 261 7.26 -16.14 19.73
N ASN A 262 7.35 -17.46 19.92
CA ASN A 262 6.22 -18.28 20.37
C ASN A 262 5.75 -17.86 21.77
N MET A 263 6.69 -17.57 22.69
CA MET A 263 6.33 -17.10 24.02
C MET A 263 5.63 -15.75 23.98
N GLU A 264 6.08 -14.80 23.15
CA GLU A 264 5.36 -13.52 22.93
C GLU A 264 3.92 -13.76 22.43
N PHE A 265 3.72 -14.76 21.57
CA PHE A 265 2.38 -15.11 21.07
C PHE A 265 1.51 -15.78 22.15
N ILE A 266 2.13 -16.62 22.98
CA ILE A 266 1.50 -17.27 24.14
C ILE A 266 1.09 -16.24 25.19
N THR A 267 1.94 -15.26 25.49
CA THR A 267 1.62 -14.20 26.47
C THR A 267 0.73 -13.10 25.92
N LYS A 268 0.28 -13.20 24.65
CA LYS A 268 -0.55 -12.20 23.92
C LYS A 268 0.17 -10.86 23.67
N GLU A 269 1.49 -10.85 23.78
CA GLU A 269 2.32 -9.71 23.38
C GLU A 269 2.38 -9.60 21.85
N SER A 270 2.25 -10.72 21.14
CA SER A 270 2.05 -10.79 19.69
C SER A 270 0.77 -11.53 19.31
N ASP A 271 0.23 -11.19 18.14
CA ASP A 271 -0.91 -11.85 17.50
C ASP A 271 -0.97 -11.47 16.00
N PHE A 272 -2.02 -11.88 15.30
CA PHE A 272 -2.22 -11.52 13.91
C PHE A 272 -2.21 -9.99 13.66
N ILE A 273 -2.78 -9.20 14.57
CA ILE A 273 -2.98 -7.75 14.47
C ILE A 273 -1.74 -6.98 14.93
N LYS A 274 -1.14 -7.35 16.06
CA LYS A 274 0.06 -6.75 16.66
C LYS A 274 1.35 -7.13 15.94
N GLY A 275 1.28 -8.16 15.09
CA GLY A 275 2.45 -8.76 14.44
C GLY A 275 3.27 -9.61 15.40
N ASN A 276 4.22 -10.39 14.85
CA ASN A 276 4.83 -11.55 15.52
C ASN A 276 6.35 -11.48 15.66
N GLY A 277 6.99 -10.39 15.21
CA GLY A 277 8.43 -10.18 15.38
C GLY A 277 9.33 -10.96 14.41
N PHE A 278 8.78 -11.76 13.48
CA PHE A 278 9.57 -12.43 12.43
C PHE A 278 10.13 -11.40 11.44
N THR A 279 11.40 -11.05 11.58
CA THR A 279 12.09 -10.12 10.70
C THR A 279 12.61 -10.80 9.43
N LYS A 280 13.04 -9.99 8.46
CA LYS A 280 13.63 -10.47 7.22
C LYS A 280 14.90 -11.28 7.45
N GLU A 281 15.73 -10.85 8.39
CA GLU A 281 16.99 -11.52 8.73
C GLU A 281 16.75 -12.93 9.30
N ILE A 282 15.74 -13.09 10.16
CA ILE A 282 15.33 -14.39 10.68
C ILE A 282 14.87 -15.30 9.53
N TYR A 283 13.98 -14.79 8.68
CA TYR A 283 13.47 -15.54 7.53
C TYR A 283 14.56 -15.97 6.55
N GLU A 284 15.50 -15.08 6.21
CA GLU A 284 16.62 -15.39 5.31
C GLU A 284 17.54 -16.46 5.90
N LYS A 285 17.76 -16.44 7.22
CA LYS A 285 18.55 -17.46 7.91
C LYS A 285 17.85 -18.82 7.93
N GLU A 286 16.55 -18.87 8.21
CA GLU A 286 15.75 -20.09 8.13
C GLU A 286 15.75 -20.69 6.72
N GLN A 287 15.58 -19.84 5.71
CA GLN A 287 15.63 -20.25 4.31
C GLN A 287 17.02 -20.79 3.92
N SER A 288 18.10 -20.17 4.43
CA SER A 288 19.46 -20.67 4.26
C SER A 288 19.67 -22.06 4.88
N ILE A 289 19.14 -22.30 6.09
CA ILE A 289 19.15 -23.65 6.71
C ILE A 289 18.41 -24.66 5.84
N LYS A 290 17.20 -24.33 5.39
CA LYS A 290 16.38 -25.19 4.52
C LYS A 290 17.07 -25.52 3.20
N ASN A 291 17.67 -24.53 2.55
CA ASN A 291 18.37 -24.71 1.28
C ASN A 291 19.62 -25.58 1.44
N ARG A 292 20.44 -25.32 2.46
CA ARG A 292 21.63 -26.14 2.77
C ARG A 292 21.28 -27.60 3.06
N LEU A 293 20.17 -27.85 3.78
CA LEU A 293 19.66 -29.21 4.00
C LEU A 293 19.24 -29.89 2.69
N ALA A 294 18.56 -29.17 1.80
CA ALA A 294 18.15 -29.70 0.49
C ALA A 294 19.34 -30.00 -0.44
N GLU A 295 20.34 -29.12 -0.46
CA GLU A 295 21.59 -29.34 -1.20
C GLU A 295 22.33 -30.56 -0.65
N LYS A 296 22.41 -30.69 0.68
CA LYS A 296 23.07 -31.82 1.32
C LYS A 296 22.35 -33.14 1.08
N GLU A 297 21.02 -33.13 1.05
CA GLU A 297 20.20 -34.30 0.71
C GLU A 297 20.51 -34.79 -0.71
N VAL A 298 20.56 -33.89 -1.70
CA VAL A 298 20.88 -34.25 -3.09
C VAL A 298 22.28 -34.83 -3.19
N HIS A 299 23.27 -34.20 -2.57
CA HIS A 299 24.63 -34.72 -2.55
C HIS A 299 24.72 -36.09 -1.89
N ALA A 300 24.16 -36.24 -0.68
CA ALA A 300 24.18 -37.50 0.06
C ALA A 300 23.45 -38.62 -0.71
N LEU A 301 22.34 -38.31 -1.39
CA LEU A 301 21.65 -39.26 -2.25
C LEU A 301 22.51 -39.71 -3.43
N GLN A 302 23.19 -38.77 -4.10
CA GLN A 302 24.11 -39.09 -5.21
C GLN A 302 25.25 -39.99 -4.75
N GLU A 303 25.81 -39.73 -3.58
CA GLU A 303 26.86 -40.57 -2.99
C GLU A 303 26.35 -41.98 -2.68
N VAL A 304 25.14 -42.11 -2.15
CA VAL A 304 24.48 -43.41 -1.91
C VAL A 304 24.26 -44.16 -3.22
N MET A 305 23.68 -43.50 -4.24
CA MET A 305 23.44 -44.12 -5.55
C MET A 305 24.75 -44.60 -6.21
N SER A 306 25.82 -43.80 -6.12
CA SER A 306 27.12 -44.18 -6.69
C SER A 306 27.72 -45.43 -6.02
N GLU A 307 27.52 -45.63 -4.71
CA GLU A 307 27.96 -46.87 -4.04
C GLU A 307 27.13 -48.08 -4.47
N TYR A 308 25.81 -47.91 -4.64
CA TYR A 308 24.94 -48.96 -5.18
C TYR A 308 25.36 -49.38 -6.59
N GLU A 309 25.69 -48.42 -7.47
CA GLU A 309 26.17 -48.70 -8.83
C GLU A 309 27.51 -49.44 -8.84
N LYS A 310 28.38 -49.19 -7.86
CA LYS A 310 29.67 -49.86 -7.70
C LYS A 310 29.58 -51.24 -7.03
N GLY A 311 28.38 -51.66 -6.60
CA GLY A 311 28.17 -52.94 -5.91
C GLY A 311 28.61 -52.95 -4.44
N ASN A 312 28.95 -51.80 -3.86
CA ASN A 312 29.34 -51.64 -2.46
C ASN A 312 28.10 -51.48 -1.56
N THR A 313 27.22 -52.48 -1.54
CA THR A 313 25.93 -52.42 -0.83
C THR A 313 26.02 -52.61 0.69
N THR A 314 27.22 -52.83 1.22
CA THR A 314 27.45 -53.07 2.66
C THR A 314 27.84 -51.81 3.44
N ASP A 315 28.19 -50.70 2.78
CA ASP A 315 28.64 -49.48 3.45
C ASP A 315 27.47 -48.54 3.79
N ASN A 316 26.71 -48.91 4.83
CA ASN A 316 25.53 -48.18 5.31
C ASN A 316 25.82 -46.75 5.81
N LYS A 317 27.09 -46.31 5.85
CA LYS A 317 27.49 -45.03 6.43
C LYS A 317 26.94 -43.81 5.66
N LYS A 318 26.98 -43.85 4.33
CA LYS A 318 26.44 -42.78 3.46
C LYS A 318 24.91 -42.75 3.50
N ALA A 319 24.28 -43.92 3.61
CA ALA A 319 22.83 -44.04 3.79
C ALA A 319 22.37 -43.43 5.13
N ASP A 320 23.15 -43.60 6.20
CA ASP A 320 22.88 -42.99 7.51
C ASP A 320 22.97 -41.45 7.48
N VAL A 321 23.93 -40.87 6.76
CA VAL A 321 24.01 -39.41 6.54
C VAL A 321 22.76 -38.93 5.79
N TYR A 322 22.42 -39.56 4.67
CA TYR A 322 21.24 -39.22 3.88
C TYR A 322 19.94 -39.31 4.71
N GLN A 323 19.76 -40.41 5.46
CA GLN A 323 18.59 -40.61 6.31
C GLN A 323 18.49 -39.53 7.40
N THR A 324 19.61 -39.15 8.01
CA THR A 324 19.64 -38.09 9.02
C THR A 324 19.22 -36.76 8.40
N VAL A 325 19.77 -36.38 7.24
CA VAL A 325 19.38 -35.15 6.53
C VAL A 325 17.88 -35.15 6.20
N LEU A 326 17.35 -36.29 5.76
CA LEU A 326 15.93 -36.43 5.43
C LEU A 326 15.03 -36.25 6.67
N LEU A 327 15.42 -36.81 7.82
CA LEU A 327 14.72 -36.60 9.09
C LEU A 327 14.75 -35.13 9.53
N LEU A 328 15.92 -34.48 9.47
CA LEU A 328 16.06 -33.06 9.81
C LEU A 328 15.20 -32.19 8.89
N LYS A 329 15.23 -32.43 7.57
CA LYS A 329 14.42 -31.72 6.59
C LYS A 329 12.92 -31.89 6.85
N GLY A 330 12.49 -33.08 7.26
CA GLY A 330 11.10 -33.38 7.63
C GLY A 330 10.59 -32.56 8.82
N HIS A 331 11.48 -32.14 9.73
CA HIS A 331 11.14 -31.27 10.85
C HIS A 331 11.28 -29.78 10.52
N VAL A 332 12.35 -29.39 9.81
CA VAL A 332 12.68 -27.99 9.50
C VAL A 332 11.78 -27.42 8.41
N THR A 333 11.56 -28.14 7.30
CA THR A 333 10.81 -27.60 6.15
C THR A 333 9.40 -27.12 6.53
N PRO A 334 8.60 -27.92 7.27
CA PRO A 334 7.27 -27.46 7.67
C PRO A 334 7.28 -26.28 8.63
N GLN A 335 8.35 -26.09 9.41
CA GLN A 335 8.50 -24.94 10.31
C GLN A 335 8.77 -23.66 9.48
N VAL A 336 9.74 -23.71 8.57
CA VAL A 336 10.08 -22.59 7.67
C VAL A 336 8.88 -22.18 6.80
N ASP A 337 8.07 -23.13 6.31
CA ASP A 337 6.88 -22.84 5.52
C ASP A 337 5.75 -22.16 6.34
N GLU A 338 5.73 -22.35 7.66
CA GLU A 338 4.85 -21.62 8.58
C GLU A 338 5.41 -20.23 8.89
N ASP A 339 6.70 -20.17 9.18
CA ASP A 339 7.40 -18.94 9.56
C ASP A 339 7.49 -17.95 8.38
N GLU A 340 7.49 -18.41 7.13
CA GLU A 340 7.33 -17.56 5.95
C GLU A 340 6.00 -16.77 6.00
N VAL A 341 4.91 -17.38 6.48
CA VAL A 341 3.62 -16.71 6.64
C VAL A 341 3.70 -15.68 7.77
N LEU A 342 4.40 -16.01 8.86
CA LEU A 342 4.64 -15.10 9.98
C LEU A 342 5.46 -13.88 9.54
N TYR A 343 6.55 -14.07 8.80
CA TYR A 343 7.35 -13.00 8.20
C TYR A 343 6.51 -12.10 7.27
N LYS A 344 5.77 -12.70 6.33
CA LYS A 344 4.89 -11.96 5.40
C LYS A 344 3.79 -11.16 6.10
N GLN A 345 3.37 -11.59 7.29
CA GLN A 345 2.43 -10.87 8.14
C GLN A 345 3.15 -9.72 8.87
N ASN A 346 4.35 -9.96 9.42
CA ASN A 346 5.14 -8.95 10.11
C ASN A 346 5.49 -7.76 9.19
N GLU A 347 5.94 -8.03 7.96
CA GLU A 347 6.19 -7.01 6.94
C GLU A 347 4.93 -6.21 6.60
N PHE A 348 3.78 -6.88 6.53
CA PHE A 348 2.50 -6.22 6.27
C PHE A 348 2.07 -5.31 7.43
N ARG A 349 2.37 -5.69 8.68
CA ARG A 349 2.11 -4.85 9.86
C ARG A 349 3.02 -3.64 9.90
N LYS A 350 4.31 -3.81 9.61
CA LYS A 350 5.25 -2.69 9.42
C LYS A 350 4.76 -1.73 8.34
N GLU A 351 4.33 -2.25 7.19
CA GLU A 351 3.78 -1.43 6.11
C GLU A 351 2.50 -0.67 6.55
N THR A 352 1.63 -1.33 7.32
CA THR A 352 0.41 -0.71 7.85
C THR A 352 0.71 0.42 8.83
N GLU A 353 1.66 0.24 9.75
CA GLU A 353 2.10 1.31 10.65
C GLU A 353 2.71 2.48 9.87
N CYS A 354 3.60 2.20 8.90
CA CYS A 354 4.17 3.21 8.02
C CYS A 354 3.09 4.02 7.29
N TRP A 355 2.05 3.34 6.78
CA TRP A 355 0.91 3.99 6.13
C TRP A 355 0.10 4.86 7.10
N GLN A 356 -0.16 4.39 8.31
CA GLN A 356 -0.87 5.17 9.33
C GLN A 356 -0.10 6.44 9.74
N VAL A 357 1.24 6.35 9.80
CA VAL A 357 2.13 7.50 9.99
C VAL A 357 2.04 8.44 8.80
N TYR A 358 2.15 7.92 7.57
CA TYR A 358 2.03 8.70 6.34
C TYR A 358 0.74 9.53 6.31
N GLN A 359 -0.41 8.92 6.61
CA GLN A 359 -1.72 9.59 6.63
C GLN A 359 -1.84 10.73 7.65
N ARG A 360 -0.96 10.79 8.64
CA ARG A 360 -0.95 11.79 9.72
C ARG A 360 0.12 12.86 9.54
N LEU A 361 1.09 12.64 8.65
CA LEU A 361 2.08 13.66 8.28
C LEU A 361 1.40 14.79 7.50
N PRO A 362 1.82 16.06 7.65
CA PRO A 362 1.17 17.19 6.98
C PRO A 362 1.14 17.08 5.44
N GLU A 363 2.15 16.46 4.84
CA GLU A 363 2.26 16.23 3.39
C GLU A 363 1.56 14.94 2.90
N GLY A 364 1.16 14.05 3.82
CA GLY A 364 0.32 12.88 3.56
C GLY A 364 -1.08 12.98 4.18
N SER A 365 -1.43 14.17 4.70
CA SER A 365 -2.62 14.37 5.53
C SER A 365 -3.91 14.18 4.72
N VAL A 366 -5.00 13.93 5.44
CA VAL A 366 -6.39 13.72 4.98
C VAL A 366 -6.86 14.67 3.86
N ALA A 367 -6.21 15.84 3.67
CA ALA A 367 -6.47 16.76 2.56
C ALA A 367 -6.01 16.27 1.17
N SER A 368 -5.02 15.37 1.08
CA SER A 368 -4.50 14.80 -0.18
C SER A 368 -4.96 13.37 -0.46
N VAL A 369 -5.62 12.72 0.50
CA VAL A 369 -6.12 11.34 0.35
C VAL A 369 -7.50 11.37 -0.30
N VAL A 370 -7.63 10.85 -1.52
CA VAL A 370 -8.87 10.91 -2.28
C VAL A 370 -9.94 10.02 -1.63
N SER A 371 -11.15 10.55 -1.43
CA SER A 371 -12.29 9.73 -1.01
C SER A 371 -12.71 8.82 -2.18
N VAL A 372 -12.40 7.53 -2.09
CA VAL A 372 -12.84 6.55 -3.10
C VAL A 372 -14.32 6.23 -2.88
N SER A 373 -15.12 6.30 -3.95
CA SER A 373 -16.54 5.95 -3.88
C SER A 373 -16.75 4.48 -3.48
N GLU A 374 -17.83 4.18 -2.75
CA GLU A 374 -18.14 2.81 -2.30
C GLU A 374 -18.25 1.81 -3.46
N LYS A 375 -18.67 2.27 -4.65
CA LYS A 375 -18.71 1.44 -5.87
C LYS A 375 -17.31 0.99 -6.28
N ASN A 376 -16.35 1.92 -6.31
CA ASN A 376 -14.96 1.60 -6.66
C ASN A 376 -14.31 0.71 -5.59
N LYS A 377 -14.60 0.94 -4.30
CA LYS A 377 -14.14 0.05 -3.22
C LYS A 377 -14.62 -1.38 -3.40
N ASN A 378 -15.91 -1.56 -3.71
CA ASN A 378 -16.48 -2.87 -3.95
C ASN A 378 -15.91 -3.53 -5.21
N GLU A 379 -15.67 -2.76 -6.27
CA GLU A 379 -15.00 -3.29 -7.46
C GLU A 379 -13.59 -3.80 -7.15
N LEU A 380 -12.78 -3.03 -6.41
CA LEU A 380 -11.44 -3.44 -6.00
C LEU A 380 -11.47 -4.67 -5.07
N ARG A 381 -12.44 -4.77 -4.16
CA ARG A 381 -12.65 -5.97 -3.32
C ARG A 381 -13.02 -7.20 -4.15
N ALA A 382 -13.88 -7.04 -5.16
CA ALA A 382 -14.24 -8.14 -6.05
C ALA A 382 -13.03 -8.65 -6.86
N TRP A 383 -12.15 -7.76 -7.32
CA TRP A 383 -10.87 -8.16 -7.95
C TRP A 383 -9.91 -8.83 -6.97
N ALA A 384 -9.84 -8.34 -5.72
CA ALA A 384 -9.04 -8.97 -4.68
C ALA A 384 -9.50 -10.43 -4.41
N LYS A 385 -10.80 -10.71 -4.49
CA LYS A 385 -11.35 -12.07 -4.40
C LYS A 385 -10.80 -13.00 -5.49
N ILE A 386 -10.76 -12.53 -6.74
CA ILE A 386 -10.21 -13.31 -7.88
C ILE A 386 -8.73 -13.60 -7.64
N ASN A 387 -7.97 -12.61 -7.18
CA ASN A 387 -6.56 -12.77 -6.86
C ASN A 387 -6.35 -13.78 -5.71
N ARG A 388 -7.21 -13.76 -4.69
CA ARG A 388 -7.18 -14.74 -3.60
C ARG A 388 -7.42 -16.16 -4.11
N LEU A 389 -8.46 -16.39 -4.92
CA LEU A 389 -8.73 -17.69 -5.52
C LEU A 389 -7.56 -18.17 -6.41
N THR A 390 -6.89 -17.24 -7.11
CA THR A 390 -5.70 -17.52 -7.91
C THR A 390 -4.49 -17.93 -7.07
N ARG A 391 -4.33 -17.35 -5.87
CA ARG A 391 -3.26 -17.75 -4.95
C ARG A 391 -3.51 -19.14 -4.37
N ILE A 392 -4.74 -19.43 -3.94
CA ILE A 392 -5.10 -20.75 -3.39
C ILE A 392 -4.78 -21.85 -4.40
N THR A 393 -5.06 -21.65 -5.69
CA THR A 393 -4.79 -22.67 -6.72
C THR A 393 -3.31 -22.84 -7.08
N LYS A 394 -2.43 -21.97 -6.58
CA LYS A 394 -0.97 -22.17 -6.64
C LYS A 394 -0.45 -22.97 -5.45
N TYR A 395 -1.11 -22.89 -4.30
CA TYR A 395 -0.70 -23.56 -3.06
C TYR A 395 -1.34 -24.94 -2.89
N GLU A 396 -2.55 -25.13 -3.38
CA GLU A 396 -3.19 -26.43 -3.49
C GLU A 396 -2.86 -27.02 -4.87
N ASP A 397 -2.29 -28.22 -4.91
CA ASP A 397 -2.02 -28.90 -6.17
C ASP A 397 -3.31 -28.99 -7.00
N ARG A 398 -3.21 -28.65 -8.28
CA ARG A 398 -4.33 -28.67 -9.23
C ARG A 398 -4.94 -30.07 -9.39
N THR A 399 -4.24 -31.10 -8.94
CA THR A 399 -4.74 -32.48 -8.88
C THR A 399 -5.69 -32.74 -7.71
N THR A 400 -5.70 -31.88 -6.69
CA THR A 400 -6.56 -32.02 -5.51
C THR A 400 -7.99 -31.54 -5.77
N LEU A 401 -8.94 -32.08 -5.02
CA LEU A 401 -10.36 -31.70 -5.09
C LEU A 401 -10.57 -30.18 -4.93
N LEU A 402 -10.00 -29.59 -3.87
CA LEU A 402 -10.15 -28.18 -3.56
C LEU A 402 -9.40 -27.30 -4.57
N GLY A 403 -8.22 -27.71 -5.03
CA GLY A 403 -7.48 -27.03 -6.11
C GLY A 403 -8.29 -26.95 -7.40
N CYS A 404 -8.87 -28.07 -7.85
CA CYS A 404 -9.75 -28.12 -9.04
C CYS A 404 -10.97 -27.20 -8.92
N LEU A 405 -11.69 -27.27 -7.79
CA LEU A 405 -12.89 -26.47 -7.57
C LEU A 405 -12.57 -24.97 -7.42
N CYS A 406 -11.43 -24.63 -6.81
CA CYS A 406 -11.00 -23.25 -6.66
C CYS A 406 -10.63 -22.64 -8.02
N ASP A 407 -9.93 -23.37 -8.90
CA ASP A 407 -9.57 -22.90 -10.24
C ASP A 407 -10.82 -22.71 -11.10
N TRP A 408 -11.78 -23.63 -11.02
CA TRP A 408 -13.08 -23.50 -11.70
C TRP A 408 -13.91 -22.31 -11.19
N SER A 409 -14.00 -22.13 -9.87
CA SER A 409 -14.69 -20.99 -9.26
C SER A 409 -14.02 -19.66 -9.58
N ARG A 410 -12.69 -19.61 -9.67
CA ARG A 410 -11.94 -18.44 -10.13
C ARG A 410 -12.36 -18.06 -11.56
N ASP A 411 -12.33 -19.02 -12.49
CA ASP A 411 -12.68 -18.78 -13.90
C ASP A 411 -14.11 -18.23 -14.02
N ASN A 412 -15.06 -18.78 -13.27
CA ASN A 412 -16.44 -18.30 -13.23
C ASN A 412 -16.55 -16.89 -12.63
N THR A 413 -15.81 -16.59 -11.57
CA THR A 413 -15.79 -15.26 -10.94
C THR A 413 -15.21 -14.20 -11.88
N GLN A 414 -14.09 -14.51 -12.52
CA GLN A 414 -13.49 -13.66 -13.56
C GLN A 414 -14.49 -13.39 -14.69
N SER A 415 -15.15 -14.45 -15.16
CA SER A 415 -16.14 -14.35 -16.22
C SER A 415 -17.37 -13.53 -15.82
N ILE A 416 -17.80 -13.56 -14.55
CA ILE A 416 -18.83 -12.65 -14.03
C ILE A 416 -18.35 -11.20 -14.15
N MET A 417 -17.17 -10.89 -13.61
CA MET A 417 -16.61 -9.52 -13.63
C MET A 417 -16.47 -8.97 -15.05
N ASP A 418 -15.97 -9.78 -15.99
CA ASP A 418 -15.83 -9.38 -17.39
C ASP A 418 -17.18 -9.17 -18.08
N SER A 419 -18.19 -9.97 -17.73
CA SER A 419 -19.54 -9.85 -18.29
C SER A 419 -20.24 -8.59 -17.77
N ILE A 420 -20.10 -8.28 -16.48
CA ILE A 420 -20.80 -7.16 -15.87
C ILE A 420 -20.13 -5.81 -16.15
N LYS A 421 -18.84 -5.76 -16.43
CA LYS A 421 -18.14 -4.52 -16.80
C LYS A 421 -18.52 -3.98 -18.17
N LYS A 422 -18.81 -4.85 -19.13
CA LYS A 422 -18.97 -4.49 -20.56
C LYS A 422 -20.33 -3.90 -20.90
N LYS A 423 -21.33 -3.99 -20.03
CA LYS A 423 -22.73 -3.62 -20.33
C LYS A 423 -23.45 -3.04 -19.11
N ASN A 424 -24.41 -2.15 -19.35
CA ASN A 424 -25.27 -1.56 -18.30
C ASN A 424 -26.66 -2.20 -18.19
N LYS A 425 -27.08 -3.00 -19.19
CA LYS A 425 -28.36 -3.73 -19.22
C LYS A 425 -28.11 -5.21 -19.54
N TYR A 426 -28.87 -6.09 -18.88
CA TYR A 426 -28.76 -7.55 -19.03
C TYR A 426 -30.13 -8.14 -19.29
N SER A 427 -30.22 -8.99 -20.30
CA SER A 427 -31.37 -9.85 -20.59
C SER A 427 -31.58 -10.90 -19.49
N ALA A 428 -32.77 -11.51 -19.44
CA ALA A 428 -33.07 -12.58 -18.49
C ALA A 428 -32.10 -13.78 -18.62
N ASN A 429 -31.73 -14.12 -19.85
CA ASN A 429 -30.78 -15.21 -20.12
C ASN A 429 -29.37 -14.88 -19.58
N GLU A 430 -28.88 -13.65 -19.79
CA GLU A 430 -27.59 -13.21 -19.24
C GLU A 430 -27.58 -13.23 -17.71
N LYS A 431 -28.68 -12.78 -17.06
CA LYS A 431 -28.82 -12.86 -15.60
C LYS A 431 -28.81 -14.30 -15.10
N ASN A 432 -29.45 -15.22 -15.81
CA ASN A 432 -29.43 -16.65 -15.47
C ASN A 432 -28.02 -17.22 -15.58
N ILE A 433 -27.28 -16.93 -16.65
CA ILE A 433 -25.87 -17.37 -16.79
C ILE A 433 -25.00 -16.83 -15.64
N ILE A 434 -25.18 -15.56 -15.26
CA ILE A 434 -24.47 -14.96 -14.12
C ILE A 434 -24.83 -15.67 -12.82
N LYS A 435 -26.12 -15.96 -12.59
CA LYS A 435 -26.61 -16.72 -11.44
C LYS A 435 -26.02 -18.13 -11.37
N GLU A 436 -25.95 -18.85 -12.50
CA GLU A 436 -25.30 -20.17 -12.60
C GLU A 436 -23.81 -20.09 -12.20
N LYS A 437 -23.10 -19.03 -12.61
CA LYS A 437 -21.71 -18.81 -12.19
C LYS A 437 -21.59 -18.48 -10.70
N PHE A 438 -22.52 -17.73 -10.11
CA PHE A 438 -22.54 -17.51 -8.66
C PHE A 438 -22.79 -18.82 -7.88
N ALA A 439 -23.57 -19.75 -8.42
CA ALA A 439 -23.75 -21.07 -7.81
C ALA A 439 -22.44 -21.88 -7.75
N SER A 440 -21.50 -21.67 -8.68
CA SER A 440 -20.17 -22.30 -8.60
C SER A 440 -19.37 -21.86 -7.37
N LEU A 441 -19.39 -20.55 -7.06
CA LEU A 441 -18.73 -19.99 -5.88
C LEU A 441 -19.31 -20.56 -4.59
N VAL A 442 -20.63 -20.68 -4.53
CA VAL A 442 -21.34 -21.22 -3.37
C VAL A 442 -21.08 -22.71 -3.22
N LEU A 443 -21.06 -23.48 -4.31
CA LEU A 443 -20.71 -24.90 -4.27
C LEU A 443 -19.27 -25.12 -3.79
N PHE A 444 -18.31 -24.33 -4.28
CA PHE A 444 -16.95 -24.38 -3.78
C PHE A 444 -16.88 -24.10 -2.28
N GLN A 445 -17.59 -23.08 -1.80
CA GLN A 445 -17.64 -22.76 -0.38
C GLN A 445 -18.24 -23.88 0.46
N LEU A 446 -19.33 -24.51 0.01
CA LEU A 446 -19.94 -25.67 0.70
C LEU A 446 -18.98 -26.86 0.81
N VAL A 447 -18.27 -27.20 -0.27
CA VAL A 447 -17.27 -28.29 -0.24
C VAL A 447 -16.07 -27.93 0.63
N TYR A 448 -15.64 -26.66 0.58
CA TYR A 448 -14.57 -26.16 1.43
C TYR A 448 -14.95 -26.28 2.92
N ASP A 449 -16.15 -25.84 3.28
CA ASP A 449 -16.64 -25.89 4.66
C ASP A 449 -16.76 -27.34 5.16
N GLU A 450 -17.29 -28.26 4.35
CA GLU A 450 -17.32 -29.71 4.68
C GLU A 450 -15.93 -30.30 4.91
N GLN A 451 -14.96 -30.03 4.02
CA GLN A 451 -13.60 -30.57 4.10
C GLN A 451 -12.79 -29.99 5.26
N LYS A 452 -12.98 -28.69 5.57
CA LYS A 452 -12.15 -27.97 6.55
C LYS A 452 -12.75 -27.91 7.94
N LEU A 453 -14.08 -27.84 8.07
CA LEU A 453 -14.78 -27.85 9.37
C LEU A 453 -15.10 -29.28 9.84
N GLY A 454 -14.99 -30.27 8.93
CA GLY A 454 -15.13 -31.68 9.27
C GLY A 454 -16.57 -32.04 9.64
N PHE A 455 -17.53 -31.56 8.83
CA PHE A 455 -18.93 -31.95 8.90
C PHE A 455 -19.10 -33.43 8.54
N ASP A 456 -20.10 -34.09 9.14
CA ASP A 456 -20.53 -35.45 8.80
C ASP A 456 -22.07 -35.48 8.91
N PRO A 457 -22.82 -35.83 7.84
CA PRO A 457 -22.35 -36.22 6.50
C PRO A 457 -21.72 -35.07 5.69
N GLN A 458 -20.93 -35.43 4.65
CA GLN A 458 -20.34 -34.52 3.65
C GLN A 458 -21.02 -34.65 2.27
N PRO A 459 -22.32 -34.31 2.16
CA PRO A 459 -23.09 -34.57 0.94
C PRO A 459 -22.57 -33.81 -0.28
N PHE A 460 -22.06 -32.58 -0.16
CA PHE A 460 -21.59 -31.80 -1.30
C PHE A 460 -20.23 -32.31 -1.81
N THR A 461 -19.32 -32.68 -0.90
CA THR A 461 -18.05 -33.35 -1.18
C THR A 461 -18.31 -34.67 -1.90
N ALA A 462 -19.22 -35.50 -1.39
CA ALA A 462 -19.61 -36.74 -2.03
C ALA A 462 -20.17 -36.50 -3.45
N MET A 463 -20.93 -35.42 -3.63
CA MET A 463 -21.51 -35.06 -4.93
C MET A 463 -20.47 -34.68 -5.99
N VAL A 464 -19.41 -33.96 -5.61
CA VAL A 464 -18.34 -33.55 -6.54
C VAL A 464 -17.28 -34.63 -6.75
N THR A 465 -17.10 -35.54 -5.78
CA THR A 465 -16.16 -36.69 -5.88
C THR A 465 -16.76 -37.87 -6.63
N LYS A 466 -18.07 -38.09 -6.54
CA LYS A 466 -18.77 -39.15 -7.27
C LYS A 466 -18.49 -39.04 -8.77
N ASN A 467 -18.07 -40.15 -9.39
CA ASN A 467 -17.72 -40.23 -10.82
C ASN A 467 -16.64 -39.24 -11.28
N ASN A 468 -15.80 -38.76 -10.36
CA ASN A 468 -14.73 -37.81 -10.64
C ASN A 468 -15.26 -36.51 -11.31
N VAL A 469 -16.39 -35.99 -10.83
CA VAL A 469 -17.01 -34.76 -11.38
C VAL A 469 -16.08 -33.56 -11.23
N PHE A 470 -15.35 -33.46 -10.12
CA PHE A 470 -14.43 -32.34 -9.85
C PHE A 470 -13.31 -32.17 -10.90
N SER A 471 -12.93 -33.23 -11.61
CA SER A 471 -11.90 -33.16 -12.66
C SER A 471 -12.47 -32.79 -14.04
N LYS A 472 -13.78 -32.57 -14.18
CA LYS A 472 -14.49 -32.32 -15.44
C LYS A 472 -15.30 -31.03 -15.37
N LYS A 473 -14.76 -29.93 -15.93
CA LYS A 473 -15.37 -28.59 -15.85
C LYS A 473 -16.82 -28.55 -16.38
N GLU A 474 -17.15 -29.31 -17.42
CA GLU A 474 -18.50 -29.39 -17.98
C GLU A 474 -19.51 -29.96 -16.98
N MET A 475 -19.11 -31.01 -16.25
CA MET A 475 -19.95 -31.64 -15.23
C MET A 475 -20.15 -30.72 -14.03
N LEU A 476 -19.10 -29.98 -13.63
CA LEU A 476 -19.21 -28.94 -12.60
C LEU A 476 -20.16 -27.82 -13.02
N ASN A 477 -20.12 -27.38 -14.28
CA ASN A 477 -21.04 -26.38 -14.81
C ASN A 477 -22.50 -26.87 -14.78
N ILE A 478 -22.75 -28.13 -15.16
CA ILE A 478 -24.08 -28.74 -15.05
C ILE A 478 -24.54 -28.77 -13.59
N LEU A 479 -23.64 -29.10 -12.67
CA LEU A 479 -23.96 -29.15 -11.25
C LEU A 479 -24.31 -27.76 -10.69
N ALA A 480 -23.49 -26.75 -10.99
CA ALA A 480 -23.77 -25.36 -10.63
C ALA A 480 -25.11 -24.88 -11.20
N LYS A 481 -25.40 -25.23 -12.45
CA LYS A 481 -26.69 -24.92 -13.07
C LYS A 481 -27.86 -25.56 -12.33
N ASN A 482 -27.75 -26.84 -11.96
CA ASN A 482 -28.79 -27.50 -11.20
C ASN A 482 -28.99 -26.87 -9.81
N ILE A 483 -27.89 -26.52 -9.12
CA ILE A 483 -27.92 -25.77 -7.84
C ILE A 483 -28.63 -24.43 -8.03
N ALA A 484 -28.29 -23.68 -9.08
CA ALA A 484 -28.89 -22.38 -9.36
C ALA A 484 -30.41 -22.45 -9.60
N LEU A 485 -30.93 -23.59 -10.06
CA LEU A 485 -32.35 -23.83 -10.31
C LEU A 485 -33.13 -24.25 -9.05
N THR A 486 -32.46 -24.56 -7.95
CA THR A 486 -33.15 -24.93 -6.71
C THR A 486 -33.86 -23.71 -6.08
N PRO A 487 -35.05 -23.91 -5.47
CA PRO A 487 -35.77 -22.84 -4.76
C PRO A 487 -34.95 -22.24 -3.62
N GLU A 488 -34.17 -23.05 -2.92
CA GLU A 488 -33.33 -22.63 -1.79
C GLU A 488 -32.26 -21.65 -2.25
N PHE A 489 -31.54 -21.98 -3.33
CA PHE A 489 -30.55 -21.10 -3.92
C PHE A 489 -31.20 -19.83 -4.49
N ASP A 490 -32.28 -19.97 -5.27
CA ASP A 490 -32.95 -18.83 -5.90
C ASP A 490 -33.46 -17.82 -4.87
N LYS A 491 -34.11 -18.30 -3.81
CA LYS A 491 -34.61 -17.45 -2.71
C LYS A 491 -33.46 -16.73 -1.99
N ALA A 492 -32.35 -17.41 -1.75
CA ALA A 492 -31.19 -16.81 -1.09
C ALA A 492 -30.46 -15.80 -2.00
N PHE A 493 -30.26 -16.15 -3.26
CA PHE A 493 -29.60 -15.30 -4.26
C PHE A 493 -30.40 -14.02 -4.56
N ASN A 494 -31.72 -14.13 -4.72
CA ASN A 494 -32.57 -13.00 -5.04
C ASN A 494 -32.60 -11.94 -3.94
N LYS A 495 -32.28 -12.28 -2.68
CA LYS A 495 -32.10 -11.28 -1.61
C LYS A 495 -30.95 -10.32 -1.91
N TYR A 496 -29.85 -10.82 -2.48
CA TYR A 496 -28.69 -10.01 -2.84
C TYR A 496 -28.88 -9.23 -4.14
N MET A 497 -29.72 -9.72 -5.05
CA MET A 497 -29.97 -9.09 -6.35
C MET A 497 -31.18 -8.14 -6.37
N LYS A 498 -31.89 -7.97 -5.25
CA LYS A 498 -33.09 -7.14 -5.14
C LYS A 498 -32.76 -5.66 -5.04
N GLY A 499 -33.46 -4.85 -5.85
CA GLY A 499 -33.34 -3.38 -5.84
C GLY A 499 -32.03 -2.87 -6.42
N GLY A 500 -31.99 -1.62 -6.88
CA GLY A 500 -30.77 -1.01 -7.42
C GLY A 500 -30.29 -1.58 -8.76
N ASN A 501 -29.05 -1.27 -9.12
CA ASN A 501 -28.43 -1.70 -10.37
C ASN A 501 -27.89 -3.14 -10.25
N TYR A 502 -28.28 -4.02 -11.18
CA TYR A 502 -27.87 -5.43 -11.18
C TYR A 502 -26.35 -5.61 -11.23
N ARG A 503 -25.62 -4.76 -11.98
CA ARG A 503 -24.15 -4.75 -12.03
C ARG A 503 -23.57 -4.47 -10.65
N ASP A 504 -24.04 -3.40 -10.00
CA ASP A 504 -23.54 -2.99 -8.68
C ASP A 504 -23.80 -4.07 -7.63
N ASN A 505 -24.96 -4.73 -7.67
CA ASN A 505 -25.28 -5.85 -6.78
C ASN A 505 -24.40 -7.07 -7.01
N CYS A 506 -24.07 -7.39 -8.26
CA CYS A 506 -23.13 -8.47 -8.58
C CYS A 506 -21.72 -8.18 -8.05
N ILE A 507 -21.24 -6.93 -8.23
CA ILE A 507 -19.94 -6.50 -7.68
C ILE A 507 -19.97 -6.56 -6.16
N LYS A 508 -21.04 -6.05 -5.53
CA LYS A 508 -21.20 -6.06 -4.07
C LYS A 508 -21.23 -7.50 -3.51
N PHE A 509 -21.96 -8.42 -4.16
CA PHE A 509 -21.97 -9.84 -3.79
C PHE A 509 -20.56 -10.43 -3.72
N LEU A 510 -19.74 -10.16 -4.74
CA LEU A 510 -18.35 -10.62 -4.79
C LEU A 510 -17.47 -9.93 -3.75
N ALA A 511 -17.64 -8.61 -3.56
CA ALA A 511 -16.88 -7.80 -2.62
C ALA A 511 -17.09 -8.22 -1.15
N GLU A 512 -18.32 -8.61 -0.80
CA GLU A 512 -18.72 -8.96 0.56
C GLU A 512 -18.50 -10.44 0.91
N ASP A 513 -17.97 -11.25 -0.01
CA ASP A 513 -17.90 -12.71 0.12
C ASP A 513 -19.26 -13.33 0.49
N ALA A 514 -20.33 -12.86 -0.16
CA ALA A 514 -21.70 -13.25 0.15
C ALA A 514 -21.96 -14.76 -0.03
N GLU A 515 -21.13 -15.46 -0.82
CA GLU A 515 -21.20 -16.92 -0.95
C GLU A 515 -21.01 -17.64 0.39
N LYS A 516 -20.24 -17.09 1.34
CA LYS A 516 -20.08 -17.67 2.68
C LYS A 516 -21.37 -17.67 3.47
N GLN A 517 -22.11 -16.56 3.41
CA GLN A 517 -23.40 -16.45 4.09
C GLN A 517 -24.49 -17.28 3.38
N LEU A 518 -24.41 -17.36 2.05
CA LEU A 518 -25.33 -18.14 1.25
C LEU A 518 -25.12 -19.64 1.48
N ALA A 519 -23.86 -20.10 1.54
CA ALA A 519 -23.48 -21.46 1.91
C ALA A 519 -24.03 -21.82 3.30
N LYS A 520 -23.79 -21.00 4.33
CA LYS A 520 -24.36 -21.19 5.68
C LYS A 520 -25.89 -21.28 5.70
N THR A 521 -26.57 -20.54 4.82
CA THR A 521 -28.04 -20.59 4.71
C THR A 521 -28.51 -21.91 4.08
N ILE A 522 -27.77 -22.42 3.09
CA ILE A 522 -28.02 -23.70 2.44
C ILE A 522 -27.69 -24.86 3.39
N GLU A 523 -26.59 -24.79 4.14
CA GLU A 523 -26.19 -25.79 5.15
C GLU A 523 -27.29 -26.05 6.18
N LYS A 524 -27.99 -25.00 6.63
CA LYS A 524 -29.14 -25.13 7.54
C LYS A 524 -30.35 -25.85 6.94
N ASN A 525 -30.40 -25.99 5.61
CA ASN A 525 -31.52 -26.57 4.87
C ASN A 525 -31.06 -27.69 3.91
N VAL A 526 -29.96 -28.40 4.24
CA VAL A 526 -29.36 -29.43 3.38
C VAL A 526 -30.36 -30.49 2.89
N PRO A 527 -31.25 -31.07 3.72
CA PRO A 527 -32.21 -32.06 3.25
C PRO A 527 -33.10 -31.54 2.12
N ASN A 528 -33.64 -30.32 2.28
CA ASN A 528 -34.51 -29.69 1.28
C ASN A 528 -33.74 -29.37 0.00
N MET A 529 -32.50 -28.87 0.13
CA MET A 529 -31.64 -28.58 -1.01
C MET A 529 -31.32 -29.85 -1.82
N LEU A 530 -31.00 -30.96 -1.17
CA LEU A 530 -30.70 -32.23 -1.83
C LEU A 530 -31.94 -32.80 -2.53
N GLU A 531 -33.11 -32.76 -1.88
CA GLU A 531 -34.37 -33.19 -2.48
C GLU A 531 -34.74 -32.34 -3.71
N SER A 532 -34.63 -31.01 -3.60
CA SER A 532 -34.85 -30.08 -4.71
C SER A 532 -33.89 -30.34 -5.87
N LEU A 533 -32.62 -30.62 -5.57
CA LEU A 533 -31.60 -30.90 -6.57
C LEU A 533 -31.84 -32.22 -7.32
N ASP A 534 -32.31 -33.26 -6.63
CA ASP A 534 -32.69 -34.52 -7.25
C ASP A 534 -33.94 -34.37 -8.14
N LYS A 535 -34.93 -33.57 -7.72
CA LYS A 535 -36.08 -33.19 -8.55
C LYS A 535 -35.64 -32.46 -9.83
N VAL A 536 -34.72 -31.50 -9.73
CA VAL A 536 -34.18 -30.76 -10.89
C VAL A 536 -33.43 -31.70 -11.85
N LYS A 537 -32.60 -32.62 -11.34
CA LYS A 537 -31.89 -33.62 -12.16
C LYS A 537 -32.87 -34.51 -12.93
N ASN A 538 -33.91 -35.00 -12.26
CA ASN A 538 -34.92 -35.88 -12.86
C ASN A 538 -35.79 -35.17 -13.92
N LEU A 539 -36.06 -33.88 -13.74
CA LEU A 539 -36.76 -33.07 -14.74
C LEU A 539 -35.89 -32.83 -15.99
N ASN A 540 -34.59 -32.59 -15.81
CA ASN A 540 -33.67 -32.36 -16.91
C ASN A 540 -33.42 -33.65 -17.71
N SER A 541 -33.24 -34.81 -17.06
CA SER A 541 -33.14 -36.10 -17.76
C SER A 541 -34.40 -36.43 -18.55
N SER A 542 -35.58 -36.12 -18.00
CA SER A 542 -36.88 -36.32 -18.67
C SER A 542 -37.07 -35.43 -19.91
N LYS A 543 -36.53 -34.19 -19.90
CA LYS A 543 -36.53 -33.30 -21.09
C LYS A 543 -35.59 -33.80 -22.18
N THR A 544 -34.39 -34.27 -21.83
CA THR A 544 -33.42 -34.80 -22.80
C THR A 544 -33.93 -36.09 -23.46
N VAL A 545 -34.63 -36.95 -22.70
CA VAL A 545 -35.28 -38.16 -23.24
C VAL A 545 -36.42 -37.79 -24.20
N LYS A 546 -37.24 -36.78 -23.87
CA LYS A 546 -38.29 -36.29 -24.78
C LYS A 546 -37.70 -35.71 -26.06
N GLU A 547 -36.69 -34.84 -25.99
CA GLU A 547 -36.06 -34.26 -27.19
C GLU A 547 -35.39 -35.31 -28.09
N ASN A 548 -34.75 -36.33 -27.51
CA ASN A 548 -34.17 -37.44 -28.27
C ASN A 548 -35.23 -38.34 -28.91
N ASN A 549 -36.37 -38.54 -28.26
CA ASN A 549 -37.51 -39.26 -28.82
C ASN A 549 -38.21 -38.45 -29.93
N THR A 550 -38.33 -37.13 -29.78
CA THR A 550 -38.85 -36.25 -30.84
C THR A 550 -37.92 -36.21 -32.05
N LYS A 551 -36.59 -36.15 -31.86
CA LYS A 551 -35.61 -36.23 -32.96
C LYS A 551 -35.59 -37.61 -33.64
N ARG A 552 -35.90 -38.69 -32.93
CA ARG A 552 -36.09 -40.03 -33.52
C ARG A 552 -37.42 -40.16 -34.27
N ALA A 553 -38.48 -39.52 -33.79
CA ALA A 553 -39.78 -39.49 -34.46
C ALA A 553 -39.78 -38.64 -35.74
N LEU A 554 -38.92 -37.62 -35.84
CA LEU A 554 -38.73 -36.79 -37.04
C LEU A 554 -37.75 -37.40 -38.07
N LYS A 555 -37.15 -38.57 -37.77
CA LYS A 555 -36.26 -39.33 -38.67
C LYS A 555 -36.90 -40.61 -39.23
N LYS A 556 -38.16 -40.86 -38.88
CA LYS A 556 -39.05 -41.82 -39.55
C LYS A 556 -40.10 -41.03 -40.30
#